data_AF-Q5W2Y0-F1
#
_entry.id   AF-Q5W2Y0-F1
#
_cell.length_a   1.000
_cell.length_b   1.000
_cell.length_c   1.000
_cell.angle_alpha   90.00
_cell.angle_beta   90.00
_cell.angle_gamma   90.00
#
_symmetry.space_group_name_H-M   'P 1'
#
loop_
_entity.id
_entity.type
_entity.pdbx_description
1 polymer ?
#
loop_
_entity_poly.entity_id
_entity_poly.type
_entity_poly.pdbx_seq_one_letter_code
_entity_poly.pdbx_strand_id
1 'polypeptide(L)'
;MTETTLQQYLEKAYALAYKAMKLITADRAAQRIKRELEELISSLEEFQLYGLDYDQEEVGTKLKMYEKQLQLIEEKRDSTLLRSFRQMTRKQSDKLGSLSDKVSKK
;
A
#
# COMPACT_ATOMS: atom_id res chain seq x y z
N MET A 1 -19.85 -18.14 -17.00
CA MET A 1 -18.41 -17.85 -16.78
C MET A 1 -18.15 -16.39 -16.42
N THR A 2 -19.10 -15.46 -16.62
CA THR A 2 -18.94 -14.02 -16.31
C THR A 2 -19.07 -13.71 -14.80
N GLU A 3 -20.01 -14.35 -14.10
CA GLU A 3 -20.20 -14.19 -12.65
C GLU A 3 -18.95 -14.55 -11.83
N THR A 4 -18.27 -15.64 -12.20
CA THR A 4 -17.03 -16.09 -11.54
C THR A 4 -15.89 -15.08 -11.72
N THR A 5 -15.90 -14.29 -12.79
CA THR A 5 -14.87 -13.29 -13.09
C THR A 5 -15.16 -11.95 -12.41
N LEU A 6 -16.43 -11.53 -12.37
CA LEU A 6 -16.84 -10.32 -11.67
C LEU A 6 -16.58 -10.42 -10.16
N GLN A 7 -16.94 -11.55 -9.56
CA GLN A 7 -16.68 -11.83 -8.15
C GLN A 7 -15.18 -11.74 -7.81
N GLN A 8 -14.31 -12.27 -8.67
CA GLN A 8 -12.86 -12.18 -8.51
C GLN A 8 -12.35 -10.74 -8.58
N TYR A 9 -12.92 -9.91 -9.46
CA TYR A 9 -12.56 -8.50 -9.53
C TYR A 9 -13.00 -7.73 -8.29
N LEU A 10 -14.20 -8.02 -7.76
CA LEU A 10 -14.68 -7.44 -6.51
C LEU A 10 -13.78 -7.80 -5.33
N GLU A 11 -13.46 -9.08 -5.15
CA GLU A 11 -12.55 -9.54 -4.09
C GLU A 11 -11.18 -8.86 -4.17
N LYS A 12 -10.64 -8.74 -5.39
CA LYS A 12 -9.38 -8.04 -5.62
C LYS A 12 -9.50 -6.53 -5.31
N ALA A 13 -10.57 -5.88 -5.75
CA ALA A 13 -10.79 -4.45 -5.50
C ALA A 13 -10.89 -4.17 -3.99
N TYR A 14 -11.63 -4.98 -3.24
CA TYR A 14 -11.72 -4.91 -1.78
C TYR A 14 -10.36 -5.08 -1.10
N ALA A 15 -9.58 -6.09 -1.52
CA ALA A 15 -8.25 -6.32 -0.97
C ALA A 15 -7.31 -5.12 -1.22
N LEU A 16 -7.35 -4.53 -2.42
CA LEU A 16 -6.57 -3.35 -2.76
C LEU A 16 -7.05 -2.11 -1.99
N ALA A 17 -8.36 -1.93 -1.78
CA ALA A 17 -8.90 -0.80 -1.02
C ALA A 17 -8.45 -0.85 0.45
N TYR A 18 -8.46 -2.05 1.05
CA TYR A 18 -7.94 -2.27 2.39
C TYR A 18 -6.42 -2.02 2.49
N LYS A 19 -5.65 -2.46 1.47
CA LYS A 19 -4.22 -2.16 1.36
C LYS A 19 -3.98 -0.64 1.28
N ALA A 20 -4.73 0.05 0.42
CA ALA A 20 -4.66 1.51 0.28
C ALA A 20 -4.96 2.22 1.60
N MET A 21 -6.03 1.83 2.31
CA MET A 21 -6.39 2.38 3.62
C MET A 21 -5.22 2.35 4.62
N LYS A 22 -4.46 1.25 4.69
CA LYS A 22 -3.30 1.13 5.58
C LYS A 22 -2.15 2.08 5.23
N LEU A 23 -2.10 2.56 3.99
CA LEU A 23 -1.03 3.39 3.46
C LEU A 23 -1.40 4.88 3.42
N ILE A 24 -2.66 5.25 3.65
CA ILE A 24 -3.14 6.65 3.58
C ILE A 24 -2.35 7.58 4.50
N THR A 25 -1.97 7.11 5.69
CA THR A 25 -1.19 7.91 6.64
C THR A 25 0.25 8.15 6.17
N ALA A 26 0.75 7.30 5.27
CA ALA A 26 2.11 7.37 4.74
C ALA A 26 2.18 8.07 3.38
N ASP A 27 1.13 8.01 2.56
CA ASP A 27 1.15 8.53 1.19
C ASP A 27 -0.23 9.05 0.73
N ARG A 28 -0.27 10.30 0.22
CA ARG A 28 -1.50 10.91 -0.33
C ARG A 28 -2.00 10.19 -1.58
N ALA A 29 -1.13 9.57 -2.37
CA ALA A 29 -1.53 8.76 -3.52
C ALA A 29 -2.37 7.56 -3.07
N ALA A 30 -2.08 6.95 -1.92
CA ALA A 30 -2.90 5.88 -1.36
C ALA A 30 -4.32 6.35 -1.01
N GLN A 31 -4.49 7.61 -0.58
CA GLN A 31 -5.82 8.18 -0.33
C GLN A 31 -6.64 8.31 -1.61
N ARG A 32 -5.99 8.76 -2.70
CA ARG A 32 -6.63 8.86 -4.01
C ARG A 32 -7.01 7.47 -4.55
N ILE A 33 -6.07 6.53 -4.50
CA ILE A 33 -6.29 5.14 -4.95
C ILE A 33 -7.44 4.49 -4.17
N LYS A 34 -7.52 4.71 -2.84
CA LYS A 34 -8.64 4.19 -2.04
C LYS A 34 -9.98 4.70 -2.56
N ARG A 35 -10.11 6.01 -2.82
CA ARG A 35 -11.37 6.59 -3.32
C ARG A 35 -11.76 6.01 -4.68
N GLU A 36 -10.81 5.95 -5.61
CA GLU A 36 -11.06 5.38 -6.94
C GLU A 36 -11.42 3.87 -6.87
N LEU A 37 -10.85 3.13 -5.91
CA LEU A 37 -11.23 1.74 -5.66
C LEU A 37 -12.63 1.61 -5.03
N GLU A 38 -13.02 2.52 -4.14
CA GLU A 38 -14.37 2.54 -3.56
C GLU A 38 -15.42 2.81 -4.64
N GLU A 39 -15.16 3.76 -5.55
CA GLU A 39 -16.02 4.03 -6.71
C GLU A 39 -16.11 2.80 -7.63
N LEU A 40 -14.98 2.15 -7.92
CA LEU A 40 -14.94 0.93 -8.74
C LEU A 40 -15.72 -0.22 -8.09
N ILE A 41 -15.59 -0.41 -6.78
CA ILE A 41 -16.35 -1.44 -6.05
C ILE A 41 -17.84 -1.19 -6.20
N SER A 42 -18.32 0.04 -5.97
CA SER A 42 -19.73 0.38 -6.14
C SER A 42 -20.23 0.08 -7.55
N SER A 43 -19.47 0.43 -8.60
CA SER A 43 -19.84 0.09 -9.98
C SER A 43 -19.89 -1.42 -10.22
N LEU A 44 -18.92 -2.18 -9.72
CA LEU A 44 -18.88 -3.64 -9.89
C LEU A 44 -20.04 -4.34 -9.13
N GLU A 45 -20.42 -3.82 -7.96
CA GLU A 45 -21.58 -4.29 -7.21
C GLU A 45 -22.89 -4.01 -7.95
N GLU A 46 -23.03 -2.83 -8.58
CA GLU A 46 -24.18 -2.51 -9.44
C GLU A 46 -24.24 -3.47 -10.64
N PHE A 47 -23.11 -3.76 -11.28
CA PHE A 47 -23.07 -4.72 -12.39
C PHE A 47 -23.48 -6.12 -11.95
N GLN A 48 -23.05 -6.55 -10.76
CA GLN A 48 -23.44 -7.84 -10.20
C GLN A 48 -24.92 -7.90 -9.84
N LEU A 49 -25.45 -6.84 -9.23
CA LEU A 49 -26.84 -6.78 -8.77
C LEU A 49 -27.83 -6.73 -9.93
N TYR A 50 -27.51 -5.97 -10.98
CA TYR A 50 -28.40 -5.72 -12.11
C TYR A 50 -28.07 -6.57 -13.34
N GLY A 51 -27.01 -7.40 -13.29
CA GLY A 51 -26.57 -8.23 -14.41
C GLY A 51 -26.15 -7.40 -15.63
N LEU A 52 -25.53 -6.22 -15.39
CA LEU A 52 -25.12 -5.32 -16.45
C LEU A 52 -23.79 -5.77 -17.07
N ASP A 53 -23.64 -5.45 -18.36
CA ASP A 53 -22.36 -5.62 -19.05
C ASP A 53 -21.33 -4.63 -18.52
N TYR A 54 -20.07 -5.08 -18.47
CA TYR A 54 -18.93 -4.29 -18.05
C TYR A 54 -17.68 -4.69 -18.82
N ASP A 55 -16.76 -3.74 -18.99
CA ASP A 55 -15.49 -4.00 -19.66
C ASP A 55 -14.52 -4.71 -18.71
N GLN A 56 -14.39 -6.02 -18.89
CA GLN A 56 -13.49 -6.86 -18.10
C GLN A 56 -12.01 -6.48 -18.27
N GLU A 57 -11.59 -6.09 -19.47
CA GLU A 57 -10.21 -5.72 -19.75
C GLU A 57 -9.85 -4.39 -19.09
N GLU A 58 -10.76 -3.41 -19.14
CA GLU A 58 -10.58 -2.12 -18.48
C GLU A 58 -10.49 -2.30 -16.95
N VAL A 59 -11.45 -3.03 -16.36
CA VAL A 59 -11.46 -3.31 -14.91
C VAL A 59 -10.17 -4.04 -14.49
N GLY A 60 -9.80 -5.09 -15.22
CA GLY A 60 -8.57 -5.85 -14.95
C GLY A 60 -7.32 -4.99 -15.06
N THR A 61 -7.26 -4.08 -16.03
CA THR A 61 -6.13 -3.15 -16.23
C THR A 61 -6.03 -2.14 -15.09
N LYS A 62 -7.15 -1.54 -14.67
CA LYS A 62 -7.20 -0.61 -13.53
C LYS A 62 -6.73 -1.29 -12.24
N LEU A 63 -7.23 -2.48 -11.94
CA LEU A 63 -6.83 -3.22 -10.72
C LEU A 63 -5.33 -3.57 -10.72
N LYS A 64 -4.77 -3.99 -11.86
CA LYS A 64 -3.32 -4.24 -11.99
C LYS A 64 -2.49 -2.96 -11.80
N MET A 65 -2.98 -1.82 -12.29
CA MET A 65 -2.31 -0.54 -12.11
C MET A 65 -2.28 -0.14 -10.62
N TYR A 66 -3.42 -0.20 -9.93
CA TYR A 66 -3.48 0.13 -8.50
C TYR A 66 -2.63 -0.80 -7.65
N GLU A 67 -2.62 -2.09 -7.94
CA GLU A 67 -1.76 -3.07 -7.28
C GLU A 67 -0.28 -2.68 -7.38
N LYS A 68 0.20 -2.33 -8.58
CA LYS A 68 1.58 -1.86 -8.79
C LYS A 68 1.87 -0.56 -8.03
N GLN A 69 0.94 0.40 -8.06
CA GLN A 69 1.13 1.68 -7.37
C GLN A 69 1.20 1.50 -5.85
N LEU A 70 0.31 0.69 -5.28
CA LEU A 70 0.30 0.40 -3.84
C LEU A 70 1.56 -0.36 -3.41
N GLN A 71 2.04 -1.28 -4.25
CA GLN A 71 3.31 -1.98 -4.02
C GLN A 71 4.50 -1.01 -3.96
N LEU A 72 4.59 -0.07 -4.90
CA LEU A 72 5.64 0.95 -4.90
C LEU A 72 5.58 1.87 -3.67
N ILE A 73 4.38 2.17 -3.17
CA ILE A 73 4.19 2.96 -1.96
C ILE A 73 4.70 2.18 -0.73
N GLU A 74 4.39 0.88 -0.62
CA GLU A 74 4.91 0.03 0.46
C GLU A 74 6.44 -0.03 0.47
N GLU A 75 7.06 -0.30 -0.68
CA GLU A 75 8.52 -0.40 -0.80
C GLU A 75 9.22 0.92 -0.41
N LYS A 76 8.64 2.06 -0.80
CA LYS A 76 9.13 3.39 -0.38
C LYS A 76 9.00 3.61 1.13
N ARG A 77 7.89 3.18 1.73
CA ARG A 77 7.70 3.28 3.19
C ARG A 77 8.71 2.43 3.94
N ASP A 78 8.88 1.18 3.53
CA ASP A 78 9.76 0.22 4.22
C ASP A 78 11.24 0.62 4.08
N SER A 79 11.67 1.08 2.91
CA SER A 79 13.02 1.62 2.72
C SER A 79 13.29 2.86 3.58
N THR A 80 12.31 3.74 3.74
CA THR A 80 12.41 4.92 4.60
C THR A 80 12.49 4.54 6.08
N LEU A 81 11.70 3.56 6.52
CA LEU A 81 11.76 3.01 7.88
C LEU A 81 13.14 2.38 8.15
N LEU A 82 13.65 1.54 7.24
CA LEU A 82 14.97 0.92 7.35
C LEU A 82 16.10 1.96 7.45
N ARG A 83 16.02 3.02 6.64
CA ARG A 83 16.98 4.13 6.71
C ARG A 83 16.96 4.82 8.08
N SER A 84 15.78 5.05 8.62
CA SER A 84 15.58 5.69 9.92
C SER A 84 16.14 4.82 11.06
N PHE A 85 15.89 3.51 11.04
CA PHE A 85 16.48 2.55 12.00
C PHE A 85 18.00 2.51 11.96
N ARG A 86 18.60 2.51 10.75
CA ARG A 86 20.08 2.56 10.61
C ARG A 86 20.68 3.86 11.15
N GLN A 87 19.98 4.99 11.00
CA GLN A 87 20.45 6.26 11.57
C GLN A 87 20.35 6.30 13.10
N MET A 88 19.30 5.72 13.68
CA MET A 88 19.15 5.64 15.13
C MET A 88 20.24 4.78 15.78
N THR A 89 20.53 3.60 15.22
CA THR A 89 21.57 2.69 15.74
C THR A 89 22.98 3.29 15.67
N ARG A 90 23.32 4.02 14.60
CA ARG A 90 24.61 4.74 14.49
C ARG A 90 24.79 5.83 15.54
N LYS A 91 23.74 6.60 15.83
CA LYS A 91 23.79 7.64 16.90
C LYS A 91 23.98 7.04 18.29
N GLN A 92 23.51 5.81 18.50
CA GLN A 92 23.65 5.12 19.79
C GLN A 92 25.05 4.52 19.97
N SER A 93 25.69 4.04 18.89
CA SER A 93 27.09 3.55 18.95
C SER A 93 28.09 4.66 19.25
N ASP A 94 27.91 5.87 18.70
CA ASP A 94 28.80 7.02 19.00
C ASP A 94 28.75 7.43 20.48
N LYS A 95 27.57 7.27 21.11
CA LYS A 95 27.41 7.56 22.55
C LYS A 95 28.18 6.57 23.43
N LEU A 96 28.22 5.30 23.04
CA LEU A 96 28.96 4.25 23.76
C LEU A 96 30.48 4.39 23.58
N GLY A 97 30.96 4.74 22.39
CA GLY A 97 32.38 5.06 22.15
C GLY A 97 32.86 6.23 23.01
N SER A 98 32.05 7.29 23.13
CA SER A 98 32.38 8.47 23.95
C SER A 98 32.41 8.24 25.46
N LEU A 99 31.78 7.16 25.95
CA LEU A 99 31.80 6.78 27.37
C LEU A 99 33.06 5.98 27.72
N SER A 100 33.54 5.13 26.81
CA SER A 100 34.78 4.36 27.00
C SER A 100 36.02 5.26 27.07
N ASP A 101 36.09 6.32 26.25
CA ASP A 101 37.21 7.28 26.29
C ASP A 101 37.26 8.13 27.57
N LYS A 102 36.13 8.34 28.24
CA LYS A 102 36.06 9.11 29.49
C LYS A 102 36.44 8.30 30.73
N VAL A 103 36.32 6.96 30.68
CA VAL A 103 36.66 6.08 31.79
C VAL A 103 38.15 5.69 31.79
N SER A 104 38.84 5.79 30.64
CA SER A 104 40.26 5.43 30.52
C SER A 104 41.26 6.54 30.88
N LYS A 105 40.79 7.75 31.25
CA LYS A 105 41.62 8.81 31.83
C LYS A 105 41.40 8.88 33.34
N LYS A 106 41.97 7.93 34.09
CA LYS A 106 42.20 8.07 35.53
C LYS A 106 43.45 7.31 35.94
#